data_AF-A0A067H1K6-F1
#
_entry.id   AF-A0A067H1K6-F1
#
_cell.length_a   1.000
_cell.length_b   1.000
_cell.length_c   1.000
_cell.angle_alpha   90.00
_cell.angle_beta   90.00
_cell.angle_gamma   90.00
#
_symmetry.space_group_name_H-M   'P 1'
#
loop_
_entity.id
_entity.type
_entity.pdbx_description
1 polymer ?
#
loop_
_entity_poly.entity_id
_entity_poly.type
_entity_poly.pdbx_seq_one_letter_code
_entity_poly.pdbx_strand_id
1 'polypeptide(L)'
;GGQLYMWGKLKNNGDDWMYPKPLMDLSGWNLRCMDSGNMHHFVGADSSCISWGHAQYGELGYGPYGQKSSAMPKKVDILEGMHVISVACGYGHSLVIVDRTNVGERLDQVIL
;
A
#
# COMPACT_ATOMS: atom_id res chain seq x y z
N GLY A 1 6.54 -14.22 9.99
CA GLY A 1 5.64 -13.36 9.21
C GLY A 1 4.53 -14.20 8.62
N GLY A 2 3.37 -13.59 8.36
CA GLY A 2 2.27 -14.24 7.64
C GLY A 2 2.45 -14.15 6.13
N GLN A 3 1.72 -14.97 5.37
CA GLN A 3 1.63 -14.89 3.91
C GLN A 3 0.30 -14.22 3.53
N LEU A 4 0.36 -13.20 2.65
CA LEU A 4 -0.86 -12.60 2.09
C LEU A 4 -1.44 -13.49 1.00
N TYR A 5 -2.75 -13.71 1.07
CA TYR A 5 -3.56 -14.31 0.01
C TYR A 5 -4.59 -13.30 -0.48
N MET A 6 -4.83 -13.27 -1.79
CA MET A 6 -5.83 -12.39 -2.41
C MET A 6 -6.73 -13.19 -3.35
N TRP A 7 -7.98 -12.77 -3.48
CA TRP A 7 -8.98 -13.30 -4.40
C TRP A 7 -10.03 -12.23 -4.71
N GLY A 8 -10.93 -12.52 -5.63
CA GLY A 8 -11.94 -11.59 -6.13
C GLY A 8 -11.44 -10.76 -7.32
N LYS A 9 -12.02 -9.58 -7.48
CA LYS A 9 -11.75 -8.66 -8.58
C LYS A 9 -10.62 -7.70 -8.22
N LEU A 10 -9.43 -7.96 -8.75
CA LEU A 10 -8.20 -7.21 -8.43
C LEU A 10 -7.76 -6.25 -9.54
N LYS A 11 -8.42 -6.29 -10.69
CA LYS A 11 -8.13 -5.50 -11.89
C LYS A 11 -9.42 -5.22 -12.66
N ASN A 12 -9.42 -4.18 -13.47
CA ASN A 12 -10.61 -3.84 -14.27
C ASN A 12 -10.89 -4.86 -15.38
N ASN A 13 -9.84 -5.47 -15.93
CA ASN A 13 -9.91 -6.34 -17.10
C ASN A 13 -9.30 -7.71 -16.84
N GLY A 14 -9.94 -8.76 -17.35
CA GLY A 14 -9.52 -10.16 -17.22
C GLY A 14 -10.22 -10.90 -16.09
N ASP A 15 -9.84 -12.16 -15.88
CA ASP A 15 -10.59 -13.06 -15.00
C ASP A 15 -10.42 -12.73 -13.51
N ASP A 16 -11.55 -12.82 -12.80
CA ASP A 16 -11.60 -12.75 -11.35
C ASP A 16 -10.94 -13.97 -10.73
N TRP A 17 -10.26 -13.76 -9.61
CA TRP A 17 -9.66 -14.86 -8.87
C TRP A 17 -10.71 -15.49 -7.98
N MET A 18 -11.29 -16.60 -8.44
CA MET A 18 -12.34 -17.32 -7.71
C MET A 18 -11.83 -18.10 -6.48
N TYR A 19 -10.51 -18.15 -6.28
CA TYR A 19 -9.87 -18.87 -5.18
C TYR A 19 -8.73 -18.03 -4.59
N PRO A 20 -8.45 -18.13 -3.27
CA PRO A 20 -7.30 -17.49 -2.65
C PRO A 20 -5.99 -17.88 -3.33
N LYS A 21 -5.22 -16.88 -3.79
CA LYS A 21 -3.88 -17.08 -4.34
C LYS A 21 -2.85 -16.33 -3.50
N PRO A 22 -1.69 -16.94 -3.21
CA PRO A 22 -0.64 -16.27 -2.45
C PRO A 22 -0.05 -15.12 -3.29
N LEU A 23 0.10 -13.95 -2.67
CA LEU A 23 0.84 -12.84 -3.26
C LEU A 23 2.32 -12.99 -2.89
N MET A 24 3.08 -13.63 -3.80
CA MET A 24 4.48 -13.98 -3.54
C MET A 24 5.40 -12.76 -3.43
N ASP A 25 5.04 -11.62 -4.02
CA ASP A 25 5.82 -10.38 -3.95
C ASP A 25 5.98 -9.83 -2.51
N LEU A 26 5.05 -10.21 -1.62
CA LEU A 26 5.10 -9.86 -0.20
C LEU A 26 5.58 -11.02 0.69
N SER A 27 6.07 -12.11 0.09
CA SER A 27 6.67 -13.20 0.87
C SER A 27 7.93 -12.70 1.59
N GLY A 28 8.09 -13.10 2.85
CA GLY A 28 9.21 -12.70 3.71
C GLY A 28 9.03 -11.37 4.43
N TRP A 29 8.06 -10.54 4.03
CA TRP A 29 7.73 -9.30 4.73
C TRP A 29 6.97 -9.57 6.03
N ASN A 30 7.22 -8.76 7.06
CA ASN A 30 6.39 -8.80 8.26
C ASN A 30 5.17 -7.87 8.11
N LEU A 31 4.10 -8.39 7.51
CA LEU A 31 2.84 -7.68 7.33
C LEU A 31 2.13 -7.53 8.69
N ARG A 32 1.68 -6.31 9.03
CA ARG A 32 1.09 -6.01 10.34
C ARG A 32 -0.32 -5.45 10.29
N CYS A 33 -0.59 -4.60 9.31
CA CYS A 33 -1.90 -3.97 9.12
C CYS A 33 -2.15 -3.79 7.63
N MET A 34 -3.41 -3.86 7.22
CA MET A 34 -3.79 -3.73 5.83
C MET A 34 -5.22 -3.24 5.70
N ASP A 35 -5.52 -2.60 4.57
CA ASP A 35 -6.89 -2.31 4.16
C ASP A 35 -6.99 -2.30 2.63
N SER A 36 -8.21 -2.33 2.12
CA SER A 36 -8.50 -2.28 0.69
C SER A 36 -9.66 -1.33 0.41
N GLY A 37 -9.45 -0.42 -0.54
CA GLY A 37 -10.49 0.46 -1.04
C GLY A 37 -11.26 -0.17 -2.19
N ASN A 38 -11.67 0.65 -3.15
CA ASN A 38 -12.44 0.19 -4.32
C ASN A 38 -11.64 -0.83 -5.16
N MET A 39 -10.42 -0.46 -5.58
CA MET A 39 -9.54 -1.31 -6.40
C MET A 39 -8.06 -1.15 -6.04
N HIS A 40 -7.78 -0.61 -4.85
CA HIS A 40 -6.43 -0.42 -4.32
C HIS A 40 -6.28 -1.04 -2.94
N HIS A 41 -5.06 -1.40 -2.62
CA HIS A 41 -4.71 -2.15 -1.43
C HIS A 41 -3.50 -1.51 -0.78
N PHE A 42 -3.51 -1.46 0.54
CA PHE A 42 -2.40 -0.94 1.35
C PHE A 42 -2.02 -1.94 2.41
N VAL A 43 -0.72 -2.05 2.67
CA VAL A 43 -0.16 -2.87 3.74
C VAL A 43 0.95 -2.11 4.43
N GLY A 44 0.88 -2.06 5.76
CA GLY A 44 2.00 -1.74 6.61
C GLY A 44 2.85 -2.99 6.84
N ALA A 45 4.12 -2.94 6.43
CA ALA A 45 5.04 -4.06 6.54
C ALA A 45 6.44 -3.58 6.96
N ASP A 46 7.06 -4.23 7.94
CA ASP A 46 8.41 -3.86 8.42
C ASP A 46 8.54 -2.35 8.74
N SER A 47 9.40 -1.60 8.05
CA SER A 47 9.46 -0.13 8.19
C SER A 47 9.02 0.55 6.90
N SER A 48 8.04 -0.05 6.22
CA SER A 48 7.55 0.37 4.92
C SER A 48 6.03 0.45 4.90
N CYS A 49 5.54 1.38 4.10
CA CYS A 49 4.17 1.39 3.61
C CYS A 49 4.18 0.91 2.16
N ILE A 50 3.36 -0.08 1.83
CA ILE A 50 3.30 -0.69 0.50
C ILE A 50 1.87 -0.52 -0.01
N SER A 51 1.74 -0.06 -1.25
CA SER A 51 0.46 0.11 -1.92
C SER A 51 0.48 -0.50 -3.32
N TRP A 52 -0.68 -0.91 -3.83
CA TRP A 52 -0.87 -1.31 -5.22
C TRP A 52 -2.36 -1.31 -5.59
N GLY A 53 -2.62 -1.56 -6.86
CA GLY A 53 -3.95 -1.65 -7.43
C GLY A 53 -4.21 -0.58 -8.48
N HIS A 54 -5.48 -0.50 -8.89
CA HIS A 54 -5.96 0.50 -9.82
C HIS A 54 -6.42 1.74 -9.07
N ALA A 55 -5.90 2.89 -9.48
CA ALA A 55 -6.09 4.17 -8.80
C ALA A 55 -6.10 5.33 -9.81
N GLN A 56 -6.90 6.36 -9.50
CA GLN A 56 -7.12 7.52 -10.39
C GLN A 56 -6.91 8.87 -9.71
N TYR A 57 -7.06 8.92 -8.38
CA TYR A 57 -7.12 10.12 -7.57
C TYR A 57 -5.85 10.37 -6.75
N GLY A 58 -4.85 9.48 -6.86
CA GLY A 58 -3.58 9.57 -6.13
C GLY A 58 -3.55 8.73 -4.85
N GLU A 59 -4.57 7.89 -4.63
CA GLU A 59 -4.76 7.06 -3.45
C GLU A 59 -3.62 6.07 -3.16
N LEU A 60 -2.71 5.82 -4.11
CA LEU A 60 -1.50 5.00 -3.91
C LEU A 60 -0.32 5.76 -3.29
N GLY A 61 -0.32 7.09 -3.29
CA GLY A 61 0.71 7.90 -2.61
C GLY A 61 2.05 8.02 -3.35
N TYR A 62 2.10 7.78 -4.66
CA TYR A 62 3.35 7.82 -5.44
C TYR A 62 3.78 9.23 -5.92
N GLY A 63 3.12 10.28 -5.46
CA GLY A 63 3.42 11.67 -5.81
C GLY A 63 2.82 12.15 -7.14
N PRO A 64 2.92 13.46 -7.44
CA PRO A 64 2.20 14.10 -8.55
C PRO A 64 2.70 13.68 -9.95
N TYR A 65 3.97 13.29 -10.06
CA TYR A 65 4.61 12.82 -11.29
C TYR A 65 4.81 11.30 -11.33
N GLY A 66 4.34 10.59 -10.29
CA GLY A 66 4.41 9.14 -10.22
C GLY A 66 3.35 8.46 -11.08
N GLN A 67 3.50 7.14 -11.28
CA GLN A 67 2.44 6.34 -11.90
C GLN A 67 1.15 6.40 -11.08
N LYS A 68 -0.01 6.40 -11.75
CA LYS A 68 -1.31 6.44 -11.04
C LYS A 68 -1.75 5.10 -10.50
N SER A 69 -1.39 4.01 -11.15
CA SER A 69 -1.78 2.64 -10.80
C SER A 69 -0.54 1.73 -10.77
N SER A 70 -0.60 0.64 -10.01
CA SER A 70 0.45 -0.38 -9.99
C SER A 70 -0.18 -1.77 -9.91
N ALA A 71 0.16 -2.66 -10.84
CA ALA A 71 -0.32 -4.04 -10.77
C ALA A 71 0.31 -4.84 -9.62
N MET A 72 1.53 -4.45 -9.20
CA MET A 72 2.33 -5.15 -8.21
C MET A 72 2.53 -4.29 -6.95
N PRO A 73 2.67 -4.91 -5.76
CA PRO A 73 3.05 -4.22 -4.53
C PRO A 73 4.27 -3.32 -4.74
N LYS A 74 4.14 -2.04 -4.39
CA LYS A 74 5.23 -1.07 -4.48
C LYS A 74 5.28 -0.21 -3.23
N LYS A 75 6.50 0.08 -2.77
CA LYS A 75 6.72 0.98 -1.63
C LYS A 75 6.18 2.38 -1.93
N VAL A 76 5.62 2.98 -0.90
CA VAL A 76 5.29 4.40 -0.85
C VAL A 76 6.52 5.12 -0.31
N ASP A 77 7.44 5.49 -1.21
CA ASP A 77 8.81 5.90 -0.86
C ASP A 77 8.89 7.03 0.17
N ILE A 78 7.91 7.96 0.17
CA ILE A 78 7.85 9.08 1.13
C ILE A 78 7.58 8.62 2.58
N LEU A 79 7.05 7.41 2.76
CA LEU A 79 6.78 6.79 4.06
C LEU A 79 7.82 5.73 4.44
N GLU A 80 8.87 5.55 3.63
CA GLU A 80 9.91 4.56 3.91
C GLU A 80 10.71 4.93 5.17
N GLY A 81 10.95 3.94 6.02
CA GLY A 81 11.56 4.09 7.33
C GLY A 81 10.56 4.42 8.44
N MET A 82 9.29 4.68 8.11
CA MET A 82 8.24 4.94 9.08
C MET A 82 7.51 3.65 9.46
N HIS A 83 7.26 3.46 10.76
CA HIS A 83 6.51 2.29 11.22
C HIS A 83 5.01 2.54 11.05
N VAL A 84 4.38 1.87 10.08
CA VAL A 84 2.93 1.95 9.86
C VAL A 84 2.18 1.25 11.01
N ILE A 85 1.36 2.01 11.72
CA ILE A 85 0.52 1.58 12.84
C ILE A 85 -0.83 1.07 12.31
N SER A 86 -1.48 1.84 11.43
CA SER A 86 -2.80 1.49 10.90
C SER A 86 -3.01 2.06 9.51
N VAL A 87 -3.89 1.40 8.75
CA VAL A 87 -4.29 1.76 7.39
C VAL A 87 -5.82 1.82 7.34
N ALA A 88 -6.37 2.78 6.58
CA ALA A 88 -7.76 2.77 6.15
C ALA A 88 -7.88 3.28 4.70
N CYS A 89 -8.75 2.67 3.91
CA CYS A 89 -8.95 2.97 2.50
C CYS A 89 -10.43 3.28 2.19
N GLY A 90 -10.65 4.35 1.45
CA GLY A 90 -11.97 4.72 0.93
C GLY A 90 -12.12 4.40 -0.56
N TYR A 91 -13.14 4.99 -1.19
CA TYR A 91 -13.36 4.81 -2.64
C TYR A 91 -12.22 5.36 -3.50
N GLY A 92 -11.61 6.47 -3.10
CA GLY A 92 -10.56 7.17 -3.85
C GLY A 92 -9.56 7.89 -2.95
N HIS A 93 -9.39 7.42 -1.71
CA HIS A 93 -8.44 7.96 -0.75
C HIS A 93 -7.88 6.87 0.15
N SER A 94 -6.76 7.18 0.80
CA SER A 94 -6.07 6.29 1.74
C SER A 94 -5.60 7.12 2.95
N LEU A 95 -5.68 6.52 4.12
CA LEU A 95 -5.28 7.09 5.40
C LEU A 95 -4.27 6.14 6.04
N VAL A 96 -3.16 6.68 6.53
CA VAL A 96 -2.09 5.90 7.16
C VAL A 96 -1.67 6.60 8.45
N ILE A 97 -1.68 5.88 9.57
CA ILE A 97 -1.10 6.34 10.82
C ILE A 97 0.29 5.72 10.94
N VAL A 98 1.31 6.55 11.12
CA VAL A 98 2.70 6.11 11.27
C VAL A 98 3.28 6.57 12.61
N ASP A 99 4.11 5.73 13.21
CA ASP A 99 4.96 6.11 14.32
C ASP A 99 6.11 6.98 13.80
N ARG A 100 6.25 8.18 14.39
CA ARG A 100 7.26 9.17 14.02
C ARG A 100 8.54 9.07 14.86
N THR A 101 8.57 8.21 15.87
CA THR A 101 9.71 8.11 16.80
C THR A 101 11.04 7.77 16.13
N ASN A 102 11.02 7.12 14.96
CA ASN A 102 12.21 6.77 14.17
C ASN A 102 12.48 7.70 12.97
N VAL A 103 11.78 8.83 12.86
CA VAL A 103 11.89 9.72 11.69
C VAL A 103 12.94 10.80 11.99
N GLY A 104 14.21 10.44 11.81
CA GLY A 104 15.28 11.44 11.76
C GLY A 104 15.04 12.40 10.59
N GLU A 105 14.90 13.70 10.88
CA GLU A 105 15.02 14.90 10.01
C GLU A 105 14.44 14.90 8.57
N ARG A 106 13.54 13.97 8.21
CA ARG A 106 13.08 13.82 6.80
C ARG A 106 11.71 14.42 6.50
N LEU A 107 10.96 14.86 7.52
CA LEU A 107 9.60 15.41 7.36
C LEU A 107 9.58 16.85 6.83
N ASP A 108 10.71 17.57 6.92
CA ASP A 108 10.81 18.96 6.41
C ASP A 108 10.77 19.03 4.87
N GLN A 109 10.91 17.89 4.16
CA GLN A 109 10.80 17.81 2.70
C GLN A 109 9.37 17.55 2.21
N VAL A 110 8.42 17.27 3.10
CA VAL A 110 7.03 16.88 2.76
C VAL A 110 6.06 18.08 2.77
N ILE A 111 6.53 19.26 3.24
CA ILE A 111 5.77 20.52 3.22
C ILE A 111 6.35 21.39 2.09
N LEU A 112 5.85 21.19 0.86
CA LEU A 112 5.91 22.19 -0.22
C LEU A 112 4.53 22.29 -0.85
#